data_AF-A0A1G8IZJ5-F1
#
_entry.id   AF-A0A1G8IZJ5-F1
#
_cell.length_a   1.000
_cell.length_b   1.000
_cell.length_c   1.000
_cell.angle_alpha   90.00
_cell.angle_beta   90.00
_cell.angle_gamma   90.00
#
_symmetry.space_group_name_H-M   'P 1'
#
loop_
_entity.id
_entity.type
_entity.pdbx_description
1 polymer ?
#
loop_
_entity_poly.entity_id
_entity_poly.type
_entity_poly.pdbx_seq_one_letter_code
_entity_poly.pdbx_strand_id
1 'polypeptide(L)'
;MATDTGEMEGESAPKGGQKVRLKTLDDLDRRTTAARVVFELRDSLAADLGGKPNLSVMKLELIDNVACLGAMLKDAAANYLEGKPIDINEFMSLTNAQRRLLADLGLERRALKDITPSLRDYAATQYAVAAS
;
A
#
# COMPACT_ATOMS: atom_id res chain seq x y z
N MET A 1 40.75 -6.25 50.98
CA MET A 1 41.49 -6.51 49.71
C MET A 1 40.69 -7.55 48.96
N ALA A 2 40.04 -7.32 47.83
CA ALA A 2 40.04 -6.18 46.92
C ALA A 2 38.61 -6.03 46.33
N THR A 3 38.23 -4.79 46.05
CA THR A 3 37.03 -4.41 45.31
C THR A 3 37.28 -4.66 43.82
N ASP A 4 36.48 -5.53 43.20
CA ASP A 4 36.47 -5.71 41.75
C ASP A 4 35.58 -4.61 41.14
N THR A 5 36.22 -3.48 40.84
CA THR A 5 35.59 -2.35 40.15
C THR A 5 35.67 -2.64 38.66
N GLY A 6 34.64 -3.29 38.13
CA GLY A 6 34.45 -3.43 36.69
C GLY A 6 34.38 -2.05 36.03
N GLU A 7 35.37 -1.76 35.21
CA GLU A 7 35.50 -0.55 34.41
C GLU A 7 34.28 -0.43 33.49
N MET A 8 33.42 0.57 33.73
CA MET A 8 32.41 0.98 32.75
C MET A 8 33.13 1.74 31.63
N GLU A 9 33.38 1.07 30.51
CA GLU A 9 33.82 1.72 29.28
C GLU A 9 32.75 2.73 28.85
N GLY A 10 33.14 4.00 28.86
CA GLY A 10 32.29 5.10 28.45
C GLY A 10 31.93 4.97 26.99
N GLU A 11 30.68 4.62 26.72
CA GLU A 11 30.05 4.74 25.41
C GLU A 11 30.18 6.20 24.95
N SER A 12 31.09 6.44 24.02
CA SER A 12 31.38 7.76 23.49
C SER A 12 30.14 8.36 22.86
N ALA A 13 29.70 9.51 23.37
CA ALA A 13 28.56 10.25 22.86
C ALA A 13 28.66 10.47 21.33
N PRO A 14 27.53 10.36 20.59
CA PRO A 14 27.54 10.57 19.15
C PRO A 14 28.02 11.99 18.83
N LYS A 15 29.11 12.10 18.06
CA LYS A 15 29.66 13.37 17.58
C LYS A 15 28.58 14.15 16.82
N GLY A 16 28.32 15.37 17.27
CA GLY A 16 27.28 16.23 16.74
C GLY A 16 27.41 16.52 15.24
N GLY A 17 26.25 16.59 14.57
CA GLY A 17 26.06 17.41 13.37
C GLY A 17 26.08 16.71 12.01
N GLN A 18 25.84 15.39 11.92
CA GLN A 18 25.61 14.79 10.60
C GLN A 18 24.27 15.32 10.03
N LYS A 19 24.33 16.17 9.00
CA LYS A 19 23.15 16.65 8.29
C LYS A 19 22.37 15.45 7.77
N VAL A 20 21.14 15.27 8.26
CA VAL A 20 20.26 14.18 7.84
C VAL A 20 19.95 14.39 6.36
N ARG A 21 20.40 13.46 5.51
CA ARG A 21 20.04 13.43 4.09
C ARG A 21 18.82 12.55 3.92
N LEU A 22 17.72 13.14 3.43
CA LEU A 22 16.55 12.38 3.03
C LEU A 22 16.90 11.54 1.79
N LYS A 23 16.64 10.23 1.86
CA LYS A 23 16.65 9.35 0.68
C LYS A 23 15.25 9.28 0.10
N THR A 24 15.16 9.33 -1.21
CA THR A 24 13.93 9.31 -1.99
C THR A 24 13.98 8.21 -3.03
N LEU A 25 12.86 7.98 -3.74
CA LEU A 25 12.83 7.05 -4.86
C LEU A 25 13.81 7.41 -5.98
N ASP A 26 14.10 8.69 -6.16
CA ASP A 26 15.04 9.15 -7.20
C ASP A 26 16.50 8.78 -6.88
N ASP A 27 16.81 8.43 -5.62
CA ASP A 27 18.13 7.96 -5.21
C ASP A 27 18.34 6.45 -5.48
N LEU A 28 17.30 5.74 -5.94
CA LEU A 28 17.36 4.30 -6.17
C LEU A 28 17.98 3.98 -7.54
N ASP A 29 18.87 2.96 -7.59
CA ASP A 29 19.38 2.46 -8.87
C ASP A 29 18.24 1.84 -9.69
N ARG A 30 17.87 2.54 -10.77
CA ARG A 30 16.77 2.18 -11.68
C ARG A 30 16.97 0.86 -12.41
N ARG A 31 18.15 0.22 -12.32
CA ARG A 31 18.40 -1.11 -12.89
C ARG A 31 17.93 -2.25 -12.00
N THR A 32 17.74 -1.99 -10.70
CA THR A 32 17.25 -3.01 -9.77
C THR A 32 15.81 -3.41 -10.09
N THR A 33 15.46 -4.67 -9.87
CA THR A 33 14.09 -5.18 -10.10
C THR A 33 13.08 -4.39 -9.28
N ALA A 34 13.39 -4.11 -8.01
CA ALA A 34 12.53 -3.31 -7.13
C ALA A 34 12.28 -1.90 -7.71
N ALA A 35 13.32 -1.19 -8.13
CA ALA A 35 13.15 0.14 -8.73
C ALA A 35 12.30 0.06 -10.00
N ARG A 36 12.59 -0.89 -10.90
CA ARG A 36 11.83 -1.07 -12.15
C ARG A 36 10.34 -1.27 -11.88
N VAL A 37 9.99 -2.17 -10.95
CA VAL A 37 8.60 -2.45 -10.59
C VAL A 37 7.89 -1.22 -10.04
N VAL A 38 8.56 -0.43 -9.18
CA VAL A 38 8.00 0.81 -8.63
C VAL A 38 7.78 1.85 -9.73
N PHE A 39 8.80 2.15 -10.54
CA PHE A 39 8.69 3.18 -11.59
C PHE A 39 7.70 2.78 -12.69
N GLU A 40 7.64 1.51 -13.08
CA GLU A 40 6.68 1.01 -14.06
C GLU A 40 5.24 1.14 -13.57
N LEU A 41 4.98 0.76 -12.31
CA LEU A 41 3.66 0.89 -11.70
C LEU A 41 3.26 2.36 -11.56
N ARG A 42 4.19 3.22 -11.11
CA ARG A 42 4.00 4.67 -11.04
C ARG A 42 3.59 5.27 -12.38
N ASP A 43 4.34 4.94 -13.43
CA ASP A 43 4.12 5.49 -14.77
C ASP A 43 2.79 5.00 -15.36
N SER A 44 2.43 3.75 -15.12
CA SER A 44 1.15 3.17 -15.54
C SER A 44 -0.04 3.86 -14.85
N LEU A 45 0.01 4.01 -13.52
CA LEU A 45 -1.03 4.71 -12.76
C LEU A 45 -1.17 6.18 -13.19
N ALA A 46 -0.04 6.85 -13.44
CA ALA A 46 -0.07 8.22 -13.93
C ALA A 46 -0.69 8.30 -15.33
N ALA A 47 -0.39 7.34 -16.22
CA ALA A 47 -0.99 7.26 -17.56
C ALA A 47 -2.51 7.05 -17.49
N ASP A 48 -2.98 6.14 -16.63
CA ASP A 48 -4.41 5.87 -16.44
C ASP A 48 -5.19 7.11 -15.97
N LEU A 49 -4.54 7.98 -15.18
CA LEU A 49 -5.14 9.22 -14.67
C LEU A 49 -4.96 10.43 -15.63
N GLY A 50 -4.53 10.19 -16.87
CA GLY A 50 -4.40 11.23 -17.90
C GLY A 50 -2.99 11.78 -18.10
N GLY A 51 -1.97 11.12 -17.55
CA GLY A 51 -0.56 11.46 -17.69
C GLY A 51 -0.05 12.48 -16.67
N LYS A 52 1.23 12.35 -16.28
CA LYS A 52 1.88 13.19 -15.23
C LYS A 52 1.66 14.71 -15.37
N PRO A 53 1.73 15.32 -16.57
CA PRO A 53 1.52 16.77 -16.70
C PRO A 53 0.13 17.26 -16.29
N ASN A 54 -0.88 16.38 -16.30
CA ASN A 54 -2.26 16.70 -15.97
C ASN A 54 -2.61 16.37 -14.52
N LEU A 55 -1.64 15.90 -13.73
CA LEU A 55 -1.85 15.50 -12.34
C LEU A 55 -1.39 16.57 -11.37
N SER A 56 -2.19 16.79 -10.32
CA SER A 56 -1.76 17.62 -9.20
C SER A 56 -0.64 16.94 -8.42
N VAL A 57 0.17 17.74 -7.73
CA VAL A 57 1.26 17.23 -6.86
C VAL A 57 0.74 16.22 -5.84
N MET A 58 -0.46 16.45 -5.28
CA MET A 58 -1.08 15.51 -4.33
C MET A 58 -1.35 14.13 -4.95
N LYS A 59 -1.79 14.08 -6.21
CA LYS A 59 -2.00 12.81 -6.91
C LYS A 59 -0.67 12.11 -7.21
N LEU A 60 0.35 12.87 -7.58
CA LEU A 60 1.69 12.33 -7.81
C LEU A 60 2.26 11.68 -6.53
N GLU A 61 2.10 12.34 -5.37
CA GLU A 61 2.50 11.80 -4.08
C GLU A 61 1.76 10.49 -3.74
N LEU A 62 0.43 10.45 -3.95
CA LEU A 62 -0.34 9.22 -3.75
C LEU A 62 0.10 8.09 -4.67
N ILE A 63 0.38 8.39 -5.94
CA ILE A 63 0.87 7.39 -6.91
C ILE A 63 2.22 6.81 -6.46
N ASP A 64 3.15 7.65 -6.00
CA ASP A 64 4.46 7.19 -5.54
C ASP A 64 4.32 6.25 -4.33
N ASN A 65 3.43 6.57 -3.39
CA ASN A 65 3.11 5.71 -2.25
C ASN A 65 2.44 4.39 -2.67
N VAL A 66 1.46 4.43 -3.58
CA VAL A 66 0.80 3.23 -4.12
C VAL A 66 1.81 2.31 -4.83
N ALA A 67 2.75 2.90 -5.58
CA ALA A 67 3.77 2.15 -6.30
C ALA A 67 4.73 1.43 -5.35
N CYS A 68 5.18 2.10 -4.29
CA CYS A 68 5.98 1.51 -3.22
C CYS A 68 5.26 0.34 -2.53
N LEU A 69 4.03 0.58 -2.05
CA LEU A 69 3.22 -0.46 -1.39
C LEU A 69 2.97 -1.65 -2.34
N GLY A 70 2.74 -1.38 -3.62
CA GLY A 70 2.56 -2.42 -4.63
C GLY A 70 3.79 -3.29 -4.84
N ALA A 71 5.00 -2.71 -4.80
CA ALA A 71 6.24 -3.49 -4.88
C ALA A 71 6.44 -4.36 -3.64
N MET A 72 6.18 -3.82 -2.44
CA MET A 72 6.25 -4.58 -1.17
C MET A 72 5.26 -5.75 -1.16
N LEU A 73 4.02 -5.52 -1.59
CA LEU A 73 2.98 -6.56 -1.65
C LEU A 73 3.32 -7.66 -2.67
N LYS A 74 3.88 -7.31 -3.83
CA LYS A 74 4.33 -8.29 -4.83
C LYS A 74 5.43 -9.18 -4.28
N ASP A 75 6.41 -8.59 -3.58
CA ASP A 75 7.51 -9.35 -2.97
C ASP A 75 7.00 -10.27 -1.84
N ALA A 76 6.18 -9.75 -0.92
CA ALA A 76 5.59 -10.54 0.15
C ALA A 76 4.72 -11.68 -0.38
N ALA A 77 3.90 -11.44 -1.41
CA ALA A 77 3.07 -12.47 -2.03
C ALA A 77 3.93 -13.55 -2.72
N ALA A 78 4.99 -13.16 -3.44
CA ALA A 78 5.89 -14.11 -4.06
C ALA A 78 6.59 -14.99 -3.02
N ASN A 79 7.13 -14.39 -1.95
CA ASN A 79 7.74 -15.13 -0.85
C ASN A 79 6.77 -16.12 -0.20
N TYR A 80 5.52 -15.71 0.04
CA TYR A 80 4.50 -16.60 0.58
C TYR A 80 4.18 -17.78 -0.36
N LEU A 81 4.05 -17.53 -1.66
CA LEU A 81 3.79 -18.58 -2.66
C LEU A 81 4.96 -19.56 -2.82
N GLU A 82 6.19 -19.12 -2.55
CA GLU A 82 7.36 -19.99 -2.46
C GLU A 82 7.44 -20.79 -1.14
N GLY A 83 6.45 -20.63 -0.25
CA GLY A 83 6.40 -21.30 1.05
C GLY A 83 7.26 -20.66 2.13
N LYS A 84 7.78 -19.45 1.90
CA LYS A 84 8.52 -18.69 2.92
C LYS A 84 7.54 -18.05 3.91
N PRO A 85 7.91 -17.96 5.20
CA PRO A 85 7.08 -17.27 6.18
C PRO A 85 7.01 -15.77 5.85
N ILE A 86 5.82 -15.21 5.95
CA ILE A 86 5.57 -13.76 5.90
C ILE A 86 4.72 -13.35 7.10
N ASP A 87 4.80 -12.10 7.50
CA ASP A 87 3.84 -11.54 8.46
C ASP A 87 2.53 -11.21 7.75
N ILE A 88 1.50 -12.03 8.02
CA ILE A 88 0.18 -11.87 7.43
C ILE A 88 -0.49 -10.57 7.92
N ASN A 89 -0.22 -10.12 9.15
CA ASN A 89 -0.79 -8.87 9.66
C ASN A 89 -0.16 -7.65 8.97
N GLU A 90 1.16 -7.69 8.74
CA GLU A 90 1.84 -6.66 7.94
C GLU A 90 1.29 -6.65 6.51
N PHE A 91 1.19 -7.81 5.87
CA PHE A 91 0.66 -7.95 4.51
C PHE A 91 -0.78 -7.40 4.39
N MET A 92 -1.67 -7.74 5.33
CA MET A 92 -3.03 -7.20 5.37
C MET A 92 -3.02 -5.68 5.60
N SER A 93 -2.12 -5.17 6.44
CA SER A 93 -2.00 -3.74 6.71
C SER A 93 -1.56 -2.96 5.46
N LEU A 94 -0.55 -3.45 4.75
CA LEU A 94 -0.09 -2.89 3.48
C LEU A 94 -1.20 -2.92 2.41
N THR A 95 -1.92 -4.04 2.31
CA THR A 95 -3.06 -4.18 1.37
C THR A 95 -4.15 -3.16 1.66
N ASN A 96 -4.52 -2.98 2.93
CA ASN A 96 -5.54 -2.03 3.33
C ASN A 96 -5.10 -0.57 3.14
N ALA A 97 -3.82 -0.26 3.39
CA ALA A 97 -3.25 1.05 3.10
C ALA A 97 -3.30 1.35 1.60
N GLN A 98 -2.83 0.42 0.76
CA GLN A 98 -2.83 0.59 -0.70
C GLN A 98 -4.25 0.81 -1.24
N ARG A 99 -5.22 0.04 -0.76
CA ARG A 99 -6.63 0.19 -1.15
C ARG A 99 -7.17 1.59 -0.87
N ARG A 100 -6.81 2.20 0.27
CA ARG A 100 -7.29 3.55 0.63
C ARG A 100 -6.71 4.61 -0.31
N LEU A 101 -5.40 4.56 -0.57
CA LEU A 101 -4.76 5.48 -1.51
C LEU A 101 -5.33 5.34 -2.93
N LEU A 102 -5.61 4.10 -3.36
CA LEU A 102 -6.26 3.85 -4.65
C LEU A 102 -7.70 4.40 -4.68
N ALA A 103 -8.46 4.28 -3.59
CA ALA A 103 -9.79 4.90 -3.47
C ALA A 103 -9.72 6.42 -3.61
N ASP A 104 -8.72 7.05 -2.99
CA ASP A 104 -8.50 8.51 -3.09
C ASP A 104 -8.11 8.94 -4.51
N LEU A 105 -7.43 8.08 -5.28
CA LEU A 105 -7.08 8.30 -6.68
C LEU A 105 -8.26 8.12 -7.66
N GLY A 106 -9.40 7.61 -7.19
CA GLY A 106 -10.59 7.38 -8.01
C GLY A 106 -10.90 5.91 -8.28
N LEU A 107 -10.35 4.98 -7.48
CA LEU A 107 -10.85 3.60 -7.45
C LEU A 107 -12.29 3.63 -6.92
N GLU A 108 -13.25 3.71 -7.83
CA GLU A 108 -14.66 3.74 -7.46
C GLU A 108 -15.06 2.41 -6.81
N ARG A 109 -15.58 2.50 -5.59
CA ARG A 109 -16.36 1.41 -5.03
C ARG A 109 -17.62 1.29 -5.87
N ARG A 110 -17.66 0.35 -6.82
CA ARG A 110 -18.94 -0.07 -7.40
C ARG A 110 -19.84 -0.48 -6.24
N ALA A 111 -20.94 0.26 -6.05
CA ALA A 111 -21.96 -0.13 -5.10
C ALA A 111 -22.31 -1.59 -5.40
N LEU A 112 -22.38 -2.42 -4.35
CA LEU A 112 -22.93 -3.75 -4.50
C LEU A 112 -24.31 -3.58 -5.15
N LYS A 113 -24.65 -4.45 -6.10
CA LYS A 113 -25.97 -4.45 -6.72
C LYS A 113 -27.01 -4.34 -5.61
N ASP A 114 -27.87 -3.32 -5.66
CA ASP A 114 -28.94 -3.18 -4.69
C ASP A 114 -29.85 -4.41 -4.83
N ILE A 115 -29.83 -5.25 -3.80
CA ILE A 115 -30.64 -6.48 -3.72
C ILE A 115 -31.93 -6.25 -2.93
N THR A 116 -32.23 -5.01 -2.54
CA THR A 116 -33.49 -4.66 -1.89
C THR A 116 -34.63 -4.97 -2.86
N PRO A 117 -35.54 -5.91 -2.52
CA PRO A 117 -36.69 -6.20 -3.36
C PRO A 117 -37.51 -4.92 -3.50
N SER A 118 -37.86 -4.55 -4.73
CA SER A 118 -38.79 -3.45 -4.92
C SER A 118 -40.17 -3.83 -4.37
N LEU A 119 -41.02 -2.85 -4.09
CA LEU A 119 -42.43 -3.11 -3.74
C LEU A 119 -43.13 -3.97 -4.79
N ARG A 120 -42.72 -3.86 -6.06
CA ARG A 120 -43.23 -4.68 -7.15
C ARG A 120 -42.82 -6.14 -7.01
N ASP A 121 -41.55 -6.40 -6.68
CA ASP A 121 -41.03 -7.76 -6.45
C ASP A 121 -41.69 -8.39 -5.22
N TYR A 122 -41.88 -7.60 -4.16
CA TYR A 122 -42.59 -8.04 -2.97
C TYR A 122 -44.04 -8.39 -3.27
N ALA A 123 -44.77 -7.51 -3.98
CA ALA A 123 -46.16 -7.77 -4.36
C ALA A 123 -46.28 -9.01 -5.25
N ALA A 124 -45.44 -9.15 -6.28
CA ALA A 124 -45.43 -10.32 -7.16
C ALA A 124 -45.19 -11.62 -6.39
N THR A 125 -44.28 -11.60 -5.41
CA THR A 125 -44.02 -12.76 -4.52
C THR A 125 -45.25 -13.08 -3.65
N GLN A 126 -45.88 -12.08 -3.04
CA GLN A 126 -47.06 -12.29 -2.18
C GLN A 126 -48.29 -12.79 -2.95
N TYR A 127 -48.56 -12.26 -4.14
CA TYR A 127 -49.67 -12.72 -4.98
C TYR A 127 -49.44 -14.15 -5.52
N ALA A 128 -48.19 -14.52 -5.82
CA ALA A 128 -47.86 -15.88 -6.24
C ALA A 128 -48.08 -16.90 -5.11
N VAL A 129 -47.77 -16.53 -3.86
CA VAL A 129 -48.00 -17.37 -2.67
C VAL A 129 -49.49 -17.48 -2.33
N ALA A 130 -50.28 -16.43 -2.56
CA ALA A 130 -51.72 -16.46 -2.32
C ALA A 130 -52.53 -17.21 -3.39
N ALA A 131 -51.92 -17.44 -4.57
CA ALA A 131 -52.55 -18.13 -5.69
C ALA A 131 -52.23 -19.64 -5.76
N SER A 132 -51.39 -20.14 -4.85
CA SER A 132 -51.08 -21.57 -4.66
C SER A 132 -51.86 -22.16 -3.51
#